data_AF-A0A5P9GMT0-F1
#
_entry.id   AF-A0A5P9GMT0-F1
#
_cell.length_a   1.000
_cell.length_b   1.000
_cell.length_c   1.000
_cell.angle_alpha   90.00
_cell.angle_beta   90.00
_cell.angle_gamma   90.00
#
_symmetry.space_group_name_H-M   'P 1'
#
loop_
_entity.id
_entity.type
_entity.pdbx_description
1 polymer ?
#
loop_
_entity_poly.entity_id
_entity_poly.type
_entity_poly.pdbx_seq_one_letter_code
_entity_poly.pdbx_strand_id
1 'polypeptide(L)'
;MKVLNRALCATLPAAVLLAAQPVLAGATADFSGCDGLKKPKSKDDGMRGEATMPSFKTASPQGVISRCTAALGRKELKEHQNLRRAHLLRARASAYLAKGDAASALADLDAAEKELASYRGEFFFERSMGVSLDLLRAIAYSRIGRGEEALALAEAAESVRPYALQVQMTSTLLRDVHAKEGTPKAEVWRRLGQISPGAREAARIRVAMEGEPAEVVLAMSEQAGEERPTYQSQPNLMALIGGGDIMPALQSWLSSYGRGADIAYARAATGHVDEARLRLTELNEAVAANTRKRAEGEGEVLGLDAFAAPLLMKYDEQHLASRKALVEARIALWEGRPEDVNSLLDGHGLSASVQSLELYGEYERARVEAPDSLSALPTLGPAPAPSLPNLSALPETLLIRPEDPRRLIDYKKSRPDVLGGLVGGVLSMGFSLLGGFERTKGFQSETLENGLIKVEYNGQTTSAPMVQEMTLLRAAEIAREQGHSFFLVHSRRDYGVYWGTSWERTLTGYKTVFEIELLDEANASDEALDAVAVIDTLGPIYYSDEA
;
A
#
# COMPACT_ATOMS: atom_id res chain seq x y z
N MET A 1 11.01 39.58 53.67
CA MET A 1 10.53 38.71 54.77
C MET A 1 10.40 37.30 54.19
N LYS A 2 11.40 36.40 54.23
CA LYS A 2 11.86 35.55 55.36
C LYS A 2 10.73 35.01 56.23
N VAL A 3 10.28 33.76 55.97
CA VAL A 3 9.96 32.64 56.91
C VAL A 3 9.82 31.38 56.02
N LEU A 4 10.80 30.47 55.84
CA LEU A 4 11.24 29.34 56.68
C LEU A 4 10.10 28.39 57.12
N ASN A 5 9.93 27.25 56.45
CA ASN A 5 9.47 26.04 57.13
C ASN A 5 10.14 24.78 56.58
N ARG A 6 10.72 24.02 57.52
CA ARG A 6 11.45 22.77 57.39
C ARG A 6 10.52 21.57 57.67
N ALA A 7 11.03 20.38 57.32
CA ALA A 7 10.63 19.03 57.76
C ALA A 7 9.71 18.30 56.75
N LEU A 8 9.88 17.02 56.41
CA LEU A 8 10.66 15.91 56.97
C LEU A 8 11.36 15.12 55.85
N CYS A 9 12.61 14.73 56.07
CA CYS A 9 13.23 13.60 55.37
C CYS A 9 12.73 12.29 56.01
N ALA A 10 12.00 11.48 55.25
CA ALA A 10 11.77 10.07 55.56
C ALA A 10 12.47 9.22 54.50
N THR A 11 13.61 8.64 54.86
CA THR A 11 14.34 7.67 54.04
C THR A 11 13.65 6.31 54.13
N LEU A 12 12.86 5.96 53.11
CA LEU A 12 12.40 4.59 52.88
C LEU A 12 13.54 3.80 52.19
N PRO A 13 13.93 2.62 52.71
CA PRO A 13 14.83 1.75 51.97
C PRO A 13 14.07 1.18 50.77
N ALA A 14 14.47 1.61 49.57
CA ALA A 14 14.01 1.00 48.33
C ALA A 14 14.49 -0.45 48.29
N ALA A 15 13.60 -1.39 48.59
CA ALA A 15 13.80 -2.80 48.31
C ALA A 15 13.94 -2.96 46.79
N VAL A 16 15.16 -3.14 46.32
CA VAL A 16 15.46 -3.54 44.94
C VAL A 16 14.90 -4.94 44.74
N LEU A 17 13.67 -5.03 44.24
CA LEU A 17 13.15 -6.22 43.61
C LEU A 17 14.08 -6.52 42.42
N LEU A 18 15.00 -7.47 42.63
CA LEU A 18 15.71 -8.16 41.57
C LEU A 18 14.65 -8.84 40.69
N ALA A 19 14.14 -8.09 39.72
CA ALA A 19 13.32 -8.63 38.66
C ALA A 19 14.14 -9.75 38.01
N ALA A 20 13.59 -10.97 38.07
CA ALA A 20 14.14 -12.12 37.38
C ALA A 20 14.44 -11.71 35.94
N GLN A 21 15.73 -11.71 35.58
CA GLN A 21 16.09 -11.39 34.21
C GLN A 21 15.39 -12.41 33.31
N PRO A 22 14.69 -11.97 32.26
CA PRO A 22 14.07 -12.89 31.33
C PRO A 22 15.15 -13.86 30.84
N VAL A 23 14.83 -15.15 30.89
CA VAL A 23 15.65 -16.24 30.36
C VAL A 23 16.28 -15.77 29.06
N LEU A 24 17.62 -15.68 29.03
CA LEU A 24 18.40 -15.24 27.87
C LEU A 24 17.89 -15.99 26.64
N ALA A 25 17.16 -15.28 25.78
CA ALA A 25 16.78 -15.80 24.49
C ALA A 25 18.05 -16.34 23.82
N GLY A 26 18.00 -17.59 23.35
CA GLY A 26 19.15 -18.19 22.67
C GLY A 26 19.51 -17.38 21.43
N ALA A 27 20.78 -17.40 21.00
CA ALA A 27 21.25 -16.63 19.85
C ALA A 27 20.33 -16.75 18.61
N THR A 28 19.79 -17.96 18.35
CA THR A 28 18.82 -18.18 17.28
C THR A 28 17.60 -17.26 17.36
N ALA A 29 17.02 -17.05 18.55
CA ALA A 29 15.83 -16.24 18.76
C ALA A 29 16.09 -14.74 18.61
N ASP A 30 17.30 -14.28 18.93
CA ASP A 30 17.73 -12.90 18.70
C ASP A 30 17.87 -12.61 17.21
N PHE A 31 18.62 -13.45 16.48
CA PHE A 31 18.77 -13.28 15.03
C PHE A 31 17.42 -13.41 14.31
N SER A 32 16.66 -14.48 14.58
CA SER A 32 15.41 -14.72 13.87
C SER A 32 14.33 -13.71 14.20
N GLY A 33 14.27 -13.20 15.43
CA GLY A 33 13.31 -12.16 15.79
C GLY A 33 13.77 -10.74 15.50
N CYS A 34 15.05 -10.54 15.14
CA CYS A 34 15.50 -9.28 14.56
C CYS A 34 15.10 -9.23 13.08
N ASP A 35 15.58 -10.19 12.29
CA ASP A 35 15.56 -10.06 10.83
C ASP A 35 15.10 -11.28 10.05
N GLY A 36 14.63 -12.32 10.75
CA GLY A 36 14.01 -13.49 10.13
C GLY A 36 14.94 -14.48 9.52
N LEU A 37 16.24 -14.32 9.76
CA LEU A 37 17.19 -15.35 9.39
C LEU A 37 17.66 -16.07 10.65
N LYS A 38 18.00 -17.34 10.47
CA LYS A 38 18.59 -18.18 11.51
C LYS A 38 19.94 -17.58 11.95
N LYS A 39 20.45 -18.08 13.06
CA LYS A 39 21.81 -17.73 13.51
C LYS A 39 22.81 -17.91 12.36
N PRO A 40 23.72 -16.95 12.13
CA PRO A 40 24.72 -17.06 11.08
C PRO A 40 25.57 -18.30 11.30
N LYS A 41 25.92 -18.97 10.19
CA LYS A 41 26.87 -20.09 10.18
C LYS A 41 28.29 -19.57 9.94
N SER A 42 29.25 -20.49 9.89
CA SER A 42 30.66 -20.16 9.67
C SER A 42 31.01 -19.58 8.29
N LYS A 43 30.09 -19.62 7.31
CA LYS A 43 30.28 -19.12 5.94
C LYS A 43 30.28 -17.58 5.86
N ASP A 44 30.84 -17.09 4.76
CA ASP A 44 31.41 -15.75 4.63
C ASP A 44 30.42 -14.59 4.81
N ASP A 45 29.21 -14.68 4.26
CA ASP A 45 28.25 -13.54 4.27
C ASP A 45 27.34 -13.49 5.51
N GLY A 46 27.24 -14.59 6.27
CA GLY A 46 26.31 -14.72 7.40
C GLY A 46 24.81 -14.75 7.03
N MET A 47 24.45 -14.71 5.75
CA MET A 47 23.06 -14.52 5.27
C MET A 47 22.26 -15.82 5.08
N ARG A 48 22.82 -16.97 5.50
CA ARG A 48 22.20 -18.28 5.26
C ARG A 48 21.19 -18.70 6.31
N GLY A 49 20.05 -19.20 5.82
CA GLY A 49 19.05 -19.93 6.58
C GLY A 49 17.86 -19.04 6.91
N GLU A 50 16.75 -19.24 6.21
CA GLU A 50 15.49 -18.59 6.55
C GLU A 50 14.98 -19.16 7.89
N ALA A 51 14.51 -18.28 8.77
CA ALA A 51 13.78 -18.69 9.95
C ALA A 51 12.43 -19.30 9.56
N THR A 52 11.95 -20.21 10.41
CA THR A 52 10.65 -20.87 10.30
C THR A 52 9.45 -19.94 10.53
N MET A 53 9.67 -18.62 10.60
CA MET A 53 8.64 -17.61 10.89
C MET A 53 8.91 -16.33 10.09
N PRO A 54 7.89 -15.67 9.51
CA PRO A 54 8.00 -14.33 8.96
C PRO A 54 8.26 -13.34 10.12
N SER A 55 9.50 -12.92 10.28
CA SER A 55 9.99 -12.24 11.49
C SER A 55 9.55 -10.80 11.69
N PHE A 56 9.19 -10.09 10.62
CA PHE A 56 8.98 -8.66 10.73
C PHE A 56 7.58 -8.31 11.24
N LYS A 57 6.55 -9.06 10.83
CA LYS A 57 5.14 -8.66 11.08
C LYS A 57 4.58 -9.05 12.45
N THR A 58 5.24 -9.93 13.21
CA THR A 58 4.66 -10.51 14.45
C THR A 58 5.25 -9.94 15.74
N ALA A 59 6.36 -9.20 15.65
CA ALA A 59 7.01 -8.60 16.80
C ALA A 59 6.66 -7.12 16.91
N SER A 60 6.44 -6.63 18.13
CA SER A 60 6.34 -5.19 18.34
C SER A 60 7.66 -4.51 17.95
N PRO A 61 7.65 -3.24 17.47
CA PRO A 61 8.86 -2.53 17.11
C PRO A 61 9.94 -2.53 18.21
N GLN A 62 9.51 -2.41 19.49
CA GLN A 62 10.42 -2.49 20.63
C GLN A 62 11.07 -3.87 20.78
N GLY A 63 10.32 -4.94 20.50
CA GLY A 63 10.83 -6.31 20.50
C GLY A 63 11.91 -6.51 19.43
N VAL A 64 11.67 -6.01 18.21
CA VAL A 64 12.65 -6.06 17.11
C VAL A 64 13.92 -5.30 17.49
N ILE A 65 13.79 -4.07 18.01
CA ILE A 65 14.95 -3.25 18.44
C ILE A 65 15.81 -3.99 19.46
N SER A 66 15.18 -4.58 20.48
CA SER A 66 15.88 -5.33 21.53
C SER A 66 16.63 -6.54 20.94
N ARG A 67 15.97 -7.34 20.10
CA ARG A 67 16.56 -8.53 19.48
C ARG A 67 17.69 -8.20 18.52
N CYS A 68 17.54 -7.16 17.70
CA CYS A 68 18.62 -6.69 16.82
C CYS A 68 19.82 -6.19 17.61
N THR A 69 19.59 -5.43 18.68
CA THR A 69 20.66 -4.95 19.56
C THR A 69 21.42 -6.11 20.20
N ALA A 70 20.70 -7.13 20.70
CA ALA A 70 21.32 -8.34 21.21
C ALA A 70 22.12 -9.07 20.12
N ALA A 71 21.52 -9.32 18.95
CA ALA A 71 22.13 -10.01 17.82
C ALA A 71 23.42 -9.34 17.32
N LEU A 72 23.46 -8.00 17.27
CA LEU A 72 24.65 -7.23 16.88
C LEU A 72 25.82 -7.38 17.86
N GLY A 73 25.54 -7.66 19.14
CA GLY A 73 26.56 -7.91 20.18
C GLY A 73 26.95 -9.37 20.35
N ARG A 74 26.37 -10.30 19.59
CA ARG A 74 26.65 -11.75 19.70
C ARG A 74 27.97 -12.11 18.99
N LYS A 75 28.79 -12.94 19.64
CA LYS A 75 30.04 -13.49 19.06
C LYS A 75 29.81 -14.38 17.84
N GLU A 76 28.58 -14.89 17.68
CA GLU A 76 28.16 -15.68 16.53
C GLU A 76 28.16 -14.85 15.24
N LEU A 77 27.97 -13.53 15.33
CA LEU A 77 28.11 -12.61 14.21
C LEU A 77 29.58 -12.24 14.04
N LYS A 78 30.24 -12.88 13.08
CA LYS A 78 31.68 -12.68 12.86
C LYS A 78 31.98 -11.28 12.33
N GLU A 79 33.20 -10.80 12.53
CA GLU A 79 33.62 -9.47 12.09
C GLU A 79 33.46 -9.26 10.57
N HIS A 80 33.84 -10.25 9.76
CA HIS A 80 33.74 -10.19 8.29
C HIS A 80 32.33 -10.37 7.71
N GLN A 81 31.32 -10.65 8.54
CA GLN A 81 29.94 -10.85 8.07
C GLN A 81 29.21 -9.51 7.91
N ASN A 82 29.80 -8.60 7.13
CA ASN A 82 29.36 -7.21 7.03
C ASN A 82 27.94 -7.10 6.46
N LEU A 83 27.62 -7.90 5.43
CA LEU A 83 26.28 -7.95 4.83
C LEU A 83 25.22 -8.33 5.87
N ARG A 84 25.53 -9.31 6.72
CA ARG A 84 24.67 -9.72 7.84
C ARG A 84 24.49 -8.60 8.87
N ARG A 85 25.58 -7.92 9.26
CA ARG A 85 25.54 -6.82 10.22
C ARG A 85 24.68 -5.67 9.69
N ALA A 86 24.86 -5.31 8.43
CA ALA A 86 24.07 -4.28 7.77
C ALA A 86 22.58 -4.67 7.67
N HIS A 87 22.27 -5.94 7.41
CA HIS A 87 20.89 -6.44 7.38
C HIS A 87 20.20 -6.30 8.75
N LEU A 88 20.90 -6.62 9.85
CA LEU A 88 20.40 -6.44 11.22
C LEU A 88 20.20 -4.97 11.58
N LEU A 89 21.15 -4.10 11.21
CA LEU A 89 21.06 -2.65 11.42
C LEU A 89 19.86 -2.06 10.65
N ARG A 90 19.66 -2.47 9.40
CA ARG A 90 18.51 -2.06 8.58
C ARG A 90 17.17 -2.50 9.18
N ALA A 91 17.08 -3.74 9.67
CA ALA A 91 15.90 -4.24 10.38
C ALA A 91 15.61 -3.39 11.64
N ARG A 92 16.65 -3.05 12.40
CA ARG A 92 16.52 -2.19 13.59
C ARG A 92 16.10 -0.77 13.22
N ALA A 93 16.66 -0.19 12.17
CA ALA A 93 16.27 1.12 11.65
C ALA A 93 14.79 1.15 11.24
N SER A 94 14.31 0.13 10.54
CA SER A 94 12.89 -0.03 10.20
C SER A 94 12.00 -0.01 11.45
N ALA A 95 12.39 -0.73 12.50
CA ALA A 95 11.65 -0.74 13.77
C ALA A 95 11.71 0.61 14.51
N TYR A 96 12.83 1.33 14.46
CA TYR A 96 12.91 2.71 14.97
C TYR A 96 11.96 3.64 14.22
N LEU A 97 11.87 3.53 12.89
CA LEU A 97 10.88 4.26 12.10
C LEU A 97 9.45 3.84 12.46
N ALA A 98 9.15 2.57 12.68
CA ALA A 98 7.80 2.19 13.15
C ALA A 98 7.44 2.86 14.49
N LYS A 99 8.42 3.22 15.34
CA LYS A 99 8.22 3.94 16.61
C LYS A 99 8.23 5.47 16.53
N GLY A 100 8.47 6.05 15.36
CA GLY A 100 8.64 7.52 15.26
C GLY A 100 10.05 8.02 15.51
N ASP A 101 11.03 7.16 15.81
CA ASP A 101 12.41 7.55 16.15
C ASP A 101 13.29 7.65 14.90
N ALA A 102 13.13 8.74 14.14
CA ALA A 102 13.89 8.95 12.91
C ALA A 102 15.40 9.14 13.15
N ALA A 103 15.80 9.70 14.29
CA ALA A 103 17.21 9.95 14.60
C ALA A 103 17.98 8.65 14.82
N SER A 104 17.45 7.73 15.63
CA SER A 104 18.06 6.41 15.83
C SER A 104 18.06 5.58 14.55
N ALA A 105 17.00 5.69 13.73
CA ALA A 105 16.95 5.04 12.43
C ALA A 105 18.06 5.51 11.50
N LEU A 106 18.29 6.82 11.39
CA LEU A 106 19.38 7.37 10.57
C LEU A 106 20.76 6.91 11.05
N ALA A 107 21.00 6.87 12.35
CA ALA A 107 22.26 6.37 12.91
C ALA A 107 22.51 4.90 12.51
N ASP A 108 21.48 4.06 12.54
CA ASP A 108 21.58 2.66 12.10
C ASP A 108 21.77 2.52 10.59
N LEU A 109 21.10 3.35 9.78
CA LEU A 109 21.26 3.37 8.33
C LEU A 109 22.67 3.81 7.93
N ASP A 110 23.25 4.78 8.62
CA ASP A 110 24.62 5.24 8.39
C ASP A 110 25.66 4.22 8.86
N ALA A 111 25.36 3.46 9.91
CA ALA A 111 26.19 2.32 10.32
C ALA A 111 26.11 1.17 9.30
N ALA A 112 24.90 0.86 8.80
CA ALA A 112 24.71 -0.17 7.77
C ALA A 112 25.46 0.18 6.49
N GLU A 113 25.44 1.45 6.09
CA GLU A 113 26.16 1.96 4.92
C GLU A 113 27.67 1.66 4.98
N LYS A 114 28.29 1.86 6.15
CA LYS A 114 29.72 1.61 6.35
C LYS A 114 30.07 0.13 6.19
N GLU A 115 29.22 -0.75 6.68
CA GLU A 115 29.39 -2.21 6.51
C GLU A 115 29.27 -2.64 5.04
N LEU A 116 28.53 -1.88 4.23
CA LEU A 116 28.21 -2.20 2.84
C LEU A 116 29.12 -1.53 1.81
N ALA A 117 30.15 -0.82 2.25
CA ALA A 117 31.06 -0.08 1.36
C ALA A 117 31.65 -0.95 0.23
N SER A 118 31.91 -2.25 0.48
CA SER A 118 32.44 -3.17 -0.54
C SER A 118 31.42 -3.64 -1.58
N TYR A 119 30.12 -3.49 -1.30
CA TYR A 119 29.02 -3.92 -2.18
C TYR A 119 28.50 -2.78 -3.05
N ARG A 120 28.92 -1.53 -2.80
CA ARG A 120 28.48 -0.37 -3.58
C ARG A 120 28.96 -0.49 -5.02
N GLY A 121 28.03 -0.21 -5.94
CA GLY A 121 28.23 -0.41 -7.38
C GLY A 121 27.99 -1.85 -7.86
N GLU A 122 27.77 -2.82 -6.97
CA GLU A 122 27.29 -4.14 -7.38
C GLU A 122 25.82 -4.06 -7.80
N PHE A 123 25.52 -4.48 -9.04
CA PHE A 123 24.20 -4.34 -9.66
C PHE A 123 23.05 -4.86 -8.78
N PHE A 124 23.12 -6.12 -8.31
CA PHE A 124 22.04 -6.71 -7.50
C PHE A 124 21.92 -6.08 -6.12
N PHE A 125 23.03 -5.64 -5.54
CA PHE A 125 23.01 -4.96 -4.26
C PHE A 125 22.25 -3.63 -4.38
N GLU A 126 22.61 -2.79 -5.36
CA GLU A 126 21.97 -1.49 -5.58
C GLU A 126 20.47 -1.65 -5.81
N ARG A 127 20.07 -2.65 -6.59
CA ARG A 127 18.66 -2.92 -6.84
C ARG A 127 17.90 -3.58 -5.69
N SER A 128 18.56 -4.04 -4.61
CA SER A 128 17.90 -4.76 -3.52
C SER A 128 18.08 -4.05 -2.17
N MET A 129 19.20 -4.29 -1.48
CA MET A 129 19.49 -3.66 -0.20
C MET A 129 19.77 -2.16 -0.34
N GLY A 130 20.39 -1.71 -1.44
CA GLY A 130 20.61 -0.29 -1.72
C GLY A 130 19.29 0.50 -1.73
N VAL A 131 18.37 0.14 -2.64
CA VAL A 131 16.99 0.69 -2.69
C VAL A 131 16.30 0.69 -1.33
N SER A 132 16.40 -0.40 -0.58
CA SER A 132 15.78 -0.51 0.75
C SER A 132 16.36 0.49 1.76
N LEU A 133 17.68 0.68 1.78
CA LEU A 133 18.34 1.66 2.66
C LEU A 133 17.96 3.09 2.26
N ASP A 134 17.93 3.38 0.97
CA ASP A 134 17.59 4.71 0.46
C ASP A 134 16.15 5.09 0.78
N LEU A 135 15.20 4.17 0.62
CA LEU A 135 13.79 4.43 0.96
C LEU A 135 13.55 4.54 2.47
N LEU A 136 14.24 3.74 3.29
CA LEU A 136 14.17 3.91 4.75
C LEU A 136 14.77 5.26 5.19
N ARG A 137 15.88 5.68 4.56
CA ARG A 137 16.48 7.00 4.79
C ARG A 137 15.57 8.13 4.32
N ALA A 138 14.88 7.97 3.19
CA ALA A 138 13.90 8.92 2.68
C ALA A 138 12.73 9.11 3.66
N ILE A 139 12.17 8.02 4.21
CA ILE A 139 11.13 8.10 5.25
C ILE A 139 11.66 8.81 6.50
N ALA A 140 12.90 8.53 6.92
CA ALA A 140 13.50 9.21 8.06
C ALA A 140 13.66 10.71 7.82
N TYR A 141 14.16 11.12 6.64
CA TYR A 141 14.30 12.51 6.23
C TYR A 141 12.96 13.24 6.16
N SER A 142 11.94 12.61 5.56
CA SER A 142 10.58 13.15 5.54
C SER A 142 10.06 13.52 6.93
N ARG A 143 10.36 12.70 7.95
CA ARG A 143 9.87 12.90 9.32
C ARG A 143 10.58 14.00 10.09
N ILE A 144 11.81 14.33 9.71
CA ILE A 144 12.58 15.41 10.31
C ILE A 144 12.53 16.69 9.45
N GLY A 145 11.58 16.78 8.51
CA GLY A 145 11.34 17.96 7.68
C GLY A 145 12.33 18.15 6.51
N ARG A 146 13.12 17.13 6.18
CA ARG A 146 14.08 17.13 5.06
C ARG A 146 13.42 16.58 3.79
N GLY A 147 12.39 17.28 3.32
CA GLY A 147 11.52 16.83 2.23
C GLY A 147 12.24 16.67 0.90
N GLU A 148 13.07 17.63 0.51
CA GLU A 148 13.81 17.58 -0.77
C GLU A 148 14.78 16.39 -0.81
N GLU A 149 15.52 16.14 0.26
CA GLU A 149 16.42 14.99 0.33
C GLU A 149 15.66 13.66 0.38
N ALA A 150 14.47 13.64 0.98
CA ALA A 150 13.60 12.46 0.96
C ALA A 150 13.12 12.15 -0.47
N LEU A 151 12.67 13.17 -1.21
CA LEU A 151 12.22 13.02 -2.60
C LEU A 151 13.37 12.57 -3.52
N ALA A 152 14.56 13.15 -3.39
CA ALA A 152 15.71 12.76 -4.19
C ALA A 152 16.08 11.27 -4.01
N LEU A 153 16.05 10.77 -2.77
CA LEU A 153 16.29 9.35 -2.49
C LEU A 153 15.18 8.44 -3.04
N ALA A 154 13.92 8.87 -2.93
CA ALA A 154 12.79 8.14 -3.48
C ALA A 154 12.86 8.05 -5.02
N GLU A 155 13.17 9.15 -5.70
CA GLU A 155 13.38 9.21 -7.15
C GLU A 155 14.53 8.33 -7.60
N ALA A 156 15.66 8.36 -6.88
CA ALA A 156 16.78 7.47 -7.14
C ALA A 156 16.35 5.99 -7.03
N ALA A 157 15.67 5.61 -5.95
CA ALA A 157 15.16 4.26 -5.77
C ALA A 157 14.15 3.85 -6.87
N GLU A 158 13.29 4.77 -7.29
CA GLU A 158 12.33 4.59 -8.37
C GLU A 158 13.01 4.32 -9.71
N SER A 159 14.06 5.07 -10.03
CA SER A 159 14.83 4.88 -11.26
C SER A 159 15.48 3.50 -11.34
N VAL A 160 15.85 2.95 -10.18
CA VAL A 160 16.42 1.61 -10.07
C VAL A 160 15.32 0.55 -10.18
N ARG A 161 14.15 0.76 -9.59
CA ARG A 161 13.03 -0.21 -9.57
C ARG A 161 11.71 0.42 -10.02
N PRO A 162 11.55 0.74 -11.31
CA PRO A 162 10.42 1.55 -11.80
C PRO A 162 9.07 0.83 -11.74
N TYR A 163 9.05 -0.49 -11.51
CA TYR A 163 7.82 -1.29 -11.48
C TYR A 163 7.64 -2.12 -10.19
N ALA A 164 8.55 -2.00 -9.23
CA ALA A 164 8.40 -2.63 -7.91
C ALA A 164 7.36 -1.90 -7.06
N LEU A 165 6.33 -2.60 -6.60
CA LEU A 165 5.18 -1.98 -5.94
C LEU A 165 5.54 -1.22 -4.67
N GLN A 166 6.37 -1.81 -3.81
CA GLN A 166 6.73 -1.17 -2.54
C GLN A 166 7.58 0.09 -2.74
N VAL A 167 8.39 0.11 -3.81
CA VAL A 167 9.22 1.26 -4.21
C VAL A 167 8.32 2.38 -4.74
N GLN A 168 7.45 2.06 -5.71
CA GLN A 168 6.50 3.01 -6.28
C GLN A 168 5.55 3.56 -5.21
N MET A 169 5.03 2.69 -4.34
CA MET A 169 4.14 3.09 -3.25
C MET A 169 4.85 4.07 -2.32
N THR A 170 6.05 3.74 -1.83
CA THR A 170 6.78 4.65 -0.93
C THR A 170 7.11 5.97 -1.61
N SER A 171 7.54 5.94 -2.87
CA SER A 171 7.88 7.15 -3.62
C SER A 171 6.67 8.03 -3.88
N THR A 172 5.53 7.44 -4.26
CA THR A 172 4.24 8.11 -4.42
C THR A 172 3.81 8.78 -3.12
N LEU A 173 3.91 8.07 -1.99
CA LEU A 173 3.53 8.63 -0.69
C LEU A 173 4.45 9.77 -0.27
N LEU A 174 5.75 9.68 -0.50
CA LEU A 174 6.68 10.78 -0.22
C LEU A 174 6.40 11.99 -1.10
N ARG A 175 6.15 11.80 -2.40
CA ARG A 175 5.73 12.87 -3.31
C ARG A 175 4.43 13.50 -2.88
N ASP A 176 3.47 12.71 -2.43
CA ASP A 176 2.18 13.20 -1.96
C ASP A 176 2.30 14.07 -0.72
N VAL A 177 3.12 13.63 0.26
CA VAL A 177 3.40 14.37 1.50
C VAL A 177 4.18 15.67 1.25
N HIS A 178 5.14 15.65 0.34
CA HIS A 178 6.01 16.81 0.03
C HIS A 178 5.60 17.55 -1.25
N ALA A 179 4.41 17.27 -1.78
CA ALA A 179 3.90 17.94 -2.96
C ALA A 179 3.78 19.44 -2.68
N LYS A 180 4.28 20.26 -3.62
CA LYS A 180 4.06 21.70 -3.56
C LYS A 180 2.57 21.99 -3.68
N GLU A 181 2.11 23.05 -3.03
CA GLU A 181 0.73 23.53 -3.17
C GLU A 181 0.38 23.70 -4.66
N GLY A 182 -0.79 23.20 -5.07
CA GLY A 182 -1.23 23.21 -6.46
C GLY A 182 -0.65 22.10 -7.35
N THR A 183 0.18 21.19 -6.84
CA THR A 183 0.59 20.00 -7.59
C THR A 183 -0.61 19.08 -7.78
N PRO A 184 -1.03 18.74 -9.02
CA PRO A 184 -2.15 17.83 -9.23
C PRO A 184 -1.88 16.48 -8.58
N LYS A 185 -2.69 16.09 -7.61
CA LYS A 185 -2.47 14.87 -6.83
C LYS A 185 -2.76 13.62 -7.65
N ALA A 186 -3.72 13.68 -8.56
CA ALA A 186 -3.99 12.59 -9.49
C ALA A 186 -2.71 12.14 -10.24
N GLU A 187 -1.88 13.11 -10.63
CA GLU A 187 -0.62 12.87 -11.33
C GLU A 187 0.41 12.11 -10.48
N VAL A 188 0.53 12.49 -9.20
CA VAL A 188 1.46 11.84 -8.25
C VAL A 188 1.17 10.34 -8.14
N TRP A 189 -0.10 9.96 -8.17
CA TRP A 189 -0.55 8.59 -7.97
C TRP A 189 -0.72 7.76 -9.24
N ARG A 190 -0.74 8.41 -10.42
CA ARG A 190 -1.00 7.78 -11.71
C ARG A 190 -0.09 6.59 -11.99
N ARG A 191 1.23 6.76 -11.82
CA ARG A 191 2.22 5.69 -12.05
C ARG A 191 1.99 4.47 -11.16
N LEU A 192 1.64 4.70 -9.89
CA LEU A 192 1.31 3.62 -8.97
C LEU A 192 0.01 2.91 -9.38
N GLY A 193 -0.99 3.66 -9.87
CA GLY A 193 -2.24 3.13 -10.39
C GLY A 193 -2.06 2.22 -11.61
N GLN A 194 -1.09 2.51 -12.48
CA GLN A 194 -0.78 1.66 -13.65
C GLN A 194 -0.32 0.24 -13.24
N ILE A 195 0.50 0.12 -12.18
CA ILE A 195 1.04 -1.17 -11.71
C ILE A 195 0.20 -1.83 -10.61
N SER A 196 -0.71 -1.09 -9.99
CA SER A 196 -1.51 -1.51 -8.85
C SER A 196 -2.93 -0.93 -8.97
N PRO A 197 -3.90 -1.71 -9.44
CA PRO A 197 -5.28 -1.25 -9.57
C PRO A 197 -5.86 -0.74 -8.25
N GLY A 198 -5.50 -1.38 -7.12
CA GLY A 198 -5.91 -0.92 -5.79
C GLY A 198 -5.36 0.46 -5.40
N ALA A 199 -4.30 0.94 -6.06
CA ALA A 199 -3.78 2.28 -5.84
C ALA A 199 -4.55 3.37 -6.61
N ARG A 200 -5.25 3.03 -7.70
CA ARG A 200 -6.17 3.97 -8.38
C ARG A 200 -7.27 4.40 -7.42
N GLU A 201 -7.76 3.45 -6.62
CA GLU A 201 -8.71 3.75 -5.58
C GLU A 201 -8.11 4.64 -4.48
N ALA A 202 -6.92 4.31 -3.99
CA ALA A 202 -6.24 5.13 -2.99
C ALA A 202 -6.00 6.56 -3.51
N ALA A 203 -5.61 6.70 -4.79
CA ALA A 203 -5.43 7.97 -5.47
C ALA A 203 -6.70 8.80 -5.47
N ARG A 204 -7.84 8.18 -5.84
CA ARG A 204 -9.14 8.86 -5.88
C ARG A 204 -9.60 9.30 -4.50
N ILE A 205 -9.52 8.43 -3.49
CA ILE A 205 -9.82 8.82 -2.10
C ILE A 205 -8.96 10.03 -1.72
N ARG A 206 -7.68 10.01 -2.09
CA ARG A 206 -6.75 11.09 -1.78
C ARG A 206 -7.12 12.39 -2.46
N VAL A 207 -7.35 12.35 -3.78
CA VAL A 207 -7.81 13.47 -4.63
C VAL A 207 -9.10 14.08 -4.06
N ALA A 208 -10.07 13.24 -3.69
CA ALA A 208 -11.34 13.66 -3.10
C ALA A 208 -11.19 14.28 -1.69
N MET A 209 -10.21 13.82 -0.90
CA MET A 209 -9.94 14.35 0.44
C MET A 209 -9.13 15.65 0.44
N GLU A 210 -8.20 15.80 -0.49
CA GLU A 210 -7.31 16.97 -0.58
C GLU A 210 -7.87 18.11 -1.42
N GLY A 211 -8.98 17.88 -2.11
CA GLY A 211 -9.76 18.96 -2.67
C GLY A 211 -9.49 19.30 -4.10
N GLU A 212 -9.12 18.30 -4.88
CA GLU A 212 -9.13 18.45 -6.31
C GLU A 212 -10.57 18.75 -6.81
N PRO A 213 -10.70 19.49 -7.93
CA PRO A 213 -12.01 19.82 -8.50
C PRO A 213 -12.88 18.58 -8.72
N ALA A 214 -14.20 18.76 -8.64
CA ALA A 214 -15.18 17.67 -8.81
C ALA A 214 -15.00 16.94 -10.16
N GLU A 215 -14.59 17.66 -11.20
CA GLU A 215 -14.28 17.14 -12.53
C GLU A 215 -13.16 16.10 -12.49
N VAL A 216 -12.13 16.32 -11.65
CA VAL A 216 -11.01 15.38 -11.49
C VAL A 216 -11.48 14.10 -10.80
N VAL A 217 -12.26 14.23 -9.72
CA VAL A 217 -12.85 13.08 -9.01
C VAL A 217 -13.75 12.26 -9.94
N LEU A 218 -14.50 12.96 -10.80
CA LEU A 218 -15.40 12.34 -11.76
C LEU A 218 -14.64 11.58 -12.85
N ALA A 219 -13.68 12.24 -13.49
CA ALA A 219 -12.86 11.64 -14.55
C ALA A 219 -12.14 10.38 -14.04
N MET A 220 -11.57 10.42 -12.83
CA MET A 220 -10.93 9.25 -12.22
C MET A 220 -11.92 8.10 -11.94
N SER A 221 -13.17 8.41 -11.60
CA SER A 221 -14.19 7.39 -11.34
C SER A 221 -14.69 6.74 -12.63
N GLU A 222 -14.80 7.52 -13.72
CA GLU A 222 -15.14 7.02 -15.05
C GLU A 222 -14.03 6.14 -15.62
N GLN A 223 -12.77 6.56 -15.48
CA GLN A 223 -11.60 5.78 -15.90
C GLN A 223 -11.51 4.42 -15.20
N ALA A 224 -11.90 4.35 -13.93
CA ALA A 224 -11.94 3.10 -13.17
C ALA A 224 -13.06 2.13 -13.63
N GLY A 225 -13.88 2.50 -14.62
CA GLY A 225 -15.03 1.71 -15.06
C GLY A 225 -16.11 1.57 -13.97
N GLU A 226 -16.08 2.44 -12.95
CA GLU A 226 -16.99 2.38 -11.82
C GLU A 226 -18.30 3.09 -12.12
N GLU A 227 -18.95 2.64 -13.19
CA GLU A 227 -20.34 2.99 -13.46
C GLU A 227 -21.28 2.50 -12.35
N ARG A 228 -20.86 1.65 -11.41
CA ARG A 228 -21.61 1.33 -10.18
C ARG A 228 -20.64 0.95 -9.06
N PRO A 229 -20.55 1.73 -7.96
CA PRO A 229 -19.76 1.34 -6.80
C PRO A 229 -20.23 -0.03 -6.28
N THR A 230 -19.30 -0.97 -6.10
CA THR A 230 -19.62 -2.22 -5.41
C THR A 230 -19.62 -1.97 -3.91
N TYR A 231 -20.81 -1.84 -3.33
CA TYR A 231 -20.97 -1.70 -1.88
C TYR A 231 -20.64 -3.00 -1.18
N GLN A 232 -19.62 -2.96 -0.32
CA GLN A 232 -19.22 -4.13 0.45
C GLN A 232 -20.29 -4.45 1.51
N SER A 233 -20.56 -5.72 1.75
CA SER A 233 -21.32 -6.13 2.93
C SER A 233 -20.52 -5.78 4.19
N GLN A 234 -21.23 -5.53 5.29
CA GLN A 234 -20.56 -5.34 6.59
C GLN A 234 -19.63 -6.53 6.90
N PRO A 235 -18.45 -6.28 7.51
CA PRO A 235 -17.57 -7.35 7.95
C PRO A 235 -18.29 -8.27 8.94
N ASN A 236 -18.26 -9.59 8.72
CA ASN A 236 -18.82 -10.57 9.65
C ASN A 236 -17.73 -11.19 10.56
N LEU A 237 -18.13 -11.78 11.70
CA LEU A 237 -17.20 -12.42 12.64
C LEU A 237 -16.39 -13.56 12.01
N MET A 238 -16.89 -14.23 10.96
CA MET A 238 -16.15 -15.30 10.30
C MET A 238 -14.84 -14.78 9.67
N ALA A 239 -14.79 -13.51 9.26
CA ALA A 239 -13.54 -12.84 8.87
C ALA A 239 -12.53 -12.73 10.03
N LEU A 240 -13.00 -12.62 11.28
CA LEU A 240 -12.17 -12.59 12.49
C LEU A 240 -11.73 -13.99 12.95
N ILE A 241 -12.62 -15.00 12.90
CA ILE A 241 -12.30 -16.37 13.33
C ILE A 241 -11.20 -16.99 12.45
N GLY A 242 -11.08 -16.55 11.19
CA GLY A 242 -9.96 -16.89 10.30
C GLY A 242 -8.59 -16.28 10.70
N GLY A 243 -8.51 -15.53 11.81
CA GLY A 243 -7.30 -14.83 12.24
C GLY A 243 -7.04 -13.52 11.47
N GLY A 244 -8.05 -12.96 10.83
CA GLY A 244 -7.97 -11.69 10.10
C GLY A 244 -8.07 -10.47 11.03
N ASP A 245 -7.40 -9.39 10.65
CA ASP A 245 -7.61 -8.07 11.25
C ASP A 245 -8.96 -7.51 10.75
N ILE A 246 -9.83 -7.08 11.68
CA ILE A 246 -11.12 -6.47 11.34
C ILE A 246 -10.95 -5.10 10.70
N MET A 247 -9.87 -4.39 11.01
CA MET A 247 -9.68 -3.01 10.60
C MET A 247 -9.61 -2.83 9.07
N PRO A 248 -8.89 -3.65 8.30
CA PRO A 248 -8.94 -3.60 6.83
C PRO A 248 -10.33 -3.86 6.24
N ALA A 249 -11.08 -4.82 6.79
CA ALA A 249 -12.42 -5.12 6.31
C ALA A 249 -13.39 -3.97 6.60
N LEU A 250 -13.31 -3.43 7.82
CA LEU A 250 -14.05 -2.24 8.23
C LEU A 250 -13.68 -1.03 7.35
N GLN A 251 -12.39 -0.77 7.16
CA GLN A 251 -11.93 0.34 6.32
C GLN A 251 -12.40 0.20 4.87
N SER A 252 -12.34 -1.01 4.31
CA SER A 252 -12.87 -1.32 2.98
C SER A 252 -14.37 -1.04 2.91
N TRP A 253 -15.13 -1.51 3.90
CA TRP A 253 -16.56 -1.23 4.02
C TRP A 253 -16.84 0.28 4.05
N LEU A 254 -16.26 1.02 5.00
CA LEU A 254 -16.42 2.47 5.15
C LEU A 254 -16.06 3.22 3.85
N SER A 255 -14.94 2.83 3.22
CA SER A 255 -14.47 3.45 1.98
C SER A 255 -15.45 3.28 0.82
N SER A 256 -16.12 2.12 0.71
CA SER A 256 -17.08 1.87 -0.38
C SER A 256 -18.31 2.80 -0.34
N TYR A 257 -18.82 3.08 0.87
CA TYR A 257 -19.94 4.00 1.06
C TYR A 257 -19.53 5.47 0.92
N GLY A 258 -18.38 5.83 1.50
CA GLY A 258 -17.81 7.17 1.34
C GLY A 258 -17.60 7.52 -0.12
N ARG A 259 -17.05 6.59 -0.90
CA ARG A 259 -16.83 6.71 -2.34
C ARG A 259 -18.13 6.92 -3.11
N GLY A 260 -19.18 6.15 -2.80
CA GLY A 260 -20.49 6.33 -3.45
C GLY A 260 -21.04 7.75 -3.26
N ALA A 261 -20.89 8.33 -2.07
CA ALA A 261 -21.27 9.70 -1.79
C ALA A 261 -20.36 10.72 -2.50
N ASP A 262 -19.05 10.49 -2.54
CA ASP A 262 -18.08 11.39 -3.20
C ASP A 262 -18.33 11.47 -4.72
N ILE A 263 -18.65 10.32 -5.36
CA ILE A 263 -19.05 10.27 -6.78
C ILE A 263 -20.37 11.00 -7.01
N ALA A 264 -21.37 10.76 -6.16
CA ALA A 264 -22.67 11.42 -6.26
C ALA A 264 -22.52 12.95 -6.15
N TYR A 265 -21.68 13.42 -5.23
CA TYR A 265 -21.35 14.84 -5.08
C TYR A 265 -20.67 15.39 -6.33
N ALA A 266 -19.65 14.71 -6.84
CA ALA A 266 -18.93 15.13 -8.04
C ALA A 266 -19.85 15.24 -9.27
N ARG A 267 -20.77 14.27 -9.44
CA ARG A 267 -21.82 14.32 -10.47
C ARG A 267 -22.73 15.54 -10.28
N ALA A 268 -23.18 15.83 -9.06
CA ALA A 268 -24.01 17.00 -8.78
C ALA A 268 -23.28 18.32 -9.06
N ALA A 269 -22.01 18.43 -8.66
CA ALA A 269 -21.19 19.62 -8.85
C ALA A 269 -20.87 19.91 -10.33
N THR A 270 -20.80 18.86 -11.16
CA THR A 270 -20.56 18.95 -12.61
C THR A 270 -21.85 19.00 -13.44
N GLY A 271 -23.01 19.11 -12.80
CA GLY A 271 -24.31 19.25 -13.46
C GLY A 271 -24.99 17.97 -13.92
N HIS A 272 -24.43 16.80 -13.62
CA HIS A 272 -25.03 15.49 -13.85
C HIS A 272 -26.02 15.13 -12.72
N VAL A 273 -27.03 15.98 -12.50
CA VAL A 273 -27.94 15.89 -11.34
C VAL A 273 -28.75 14.58 -11.31
N ASP A 274 -29.25 14.11 -12.46
CA ASP A 274 -30.02 12.87 -12.52
C ASP A 274 -29.16 11.65 -12.14
N GLU A 275 -27.90 11.64 -12.60
CA GLU A 275 -26.93 10.61 -12.22
C GLU A 275 -26.58 10.70 -10.73
N ALA A 276 -26.40 11.91 -10.19
CA ALA A 276 -26.17 12.12 -8.75
C ALA A 276 -27.31 11.56 -7.89
N ARG A 277 -28.57 11.81 -8.28
CA ARG A 277 -29.77 11.26 -7.61
C ARG A 277 -29.82 9.74 -7.69
N LEU A 278 -29.52 9.18 -8.86
CA LEU A 278 -29.46 7.73 -9.04
C LEU A 278 -28.43 7.12 -8.08
N ARG A 279 -27.23 7.70 -7.97
CA ARG A 279 -26.19 7.25 -7.03
C ARG A 279 -26.62 7.34 -5.59
N LEU A 280 -27.26 8.44 -5.20
CA LEU A 280 -27.74 8.62 -3.86
C LEU A 280 -28.81 7.58 -3.50
N THR A 281 -29.67 7.24 -4.46
CA THR A 281 -30.66 6.16 -4.33
C THR A 281 -29.99 4.80 -4.16
N GLU A 282 -29.04 4.43 -5.03
CA GLU A 282 -28.28 3.18 -4.93
C GLU A 282 -27.55 3.08 -3.57
N LEU A 283 -26.96 4.18 -3.10
CA LEU A 283 -26.31 4.28 -1.79
C LEU A 283 -27.31 4.05 -0.64
N ASN A 284 -28.48 4.67 -0.70
CA ASN A 284 -29.54 4.50 0.30
C ASN A 284 -30.06 3.05 0.34
N GLU A 285 -30.26 2.43 -0.83
CA GLU A 285 -30.67 1.04 -0.93
C GLU A 285 -29.61 0.08 -0.36
N ALA A 286 -28.33 0.34 -0.63
CA ALA A 286 -27.22 -0.45 -0.11
C ALA A 286 -27.10 -0.35 1.42
N VAL A 287 -27.30 0.83 2.00
CA VAL A 287 -27.35 1.01 3.47
C VAL A 287 -28.54 0.25 4.04
N ALA A 288 -29.74 0.45 3.47
CA ALA A 288 -30.96 -0.20 3.95
C ALA A 288 -30.89 -1.73 3.86
N ALA A 289 -30.26 -2.27 2.80
CA ALA A 289 -30.05 -3.70 2.64
C ALA A 289 -29.13 -4.27 3.73
N ASN A 290 -28.02 -3.59 4.06
CA ASN A 290 -27.14 -4.00 5.16
C ASN A 290 -27.85 -3.92 6.52
N THR A 291 -28.66 -2.89 6.75
CA THR A 291 -29.46 -2.76 7.98
C THR A 291 -30.49 -3.88 8.11
N ARG A 292 -31.16 -4.27 7.02
CA ARG A 292 -32.10 -5.42 7.00
C ARG A 292 -31.41 -6.73 7.31
N LYS A 293 -30.29 -7.03 6.65
CA LYS A 293 -29.49 -8.25 6.91
C LYS A 293 -29.11 -8.36 8.39
N ARG A 294 -28.71 -7.24 9.00
CA ARG A 294 -28.42 -7.18 10.43
C ARG A 294 -29.65 -7.45 11.30
N ALA A 295 -30.80 -6.87 10.97
CA ALA A 295 -32.05 -7.11 11.69
C ALA A 295 -32.55 -8.56 11.58
N GLU A 296 -32.25 -9.22 10.46
CA GLU A 296 -32.58 -10.63 10.19
C GLU A 296 -31.60 -11.62 10.85
N GLY A 297 -30.56 -11.14 11.53
CA GLY A 297 -29.54 -11.99 12.17
C GLY A 297 -28.54 -12.59 11.19
N GLU A 298 -28.58 -12.21 9.90
CA GLU A 298 -27.56 -12.56 8.91
C GLU A 298 -26.26 -11.79 9.21
N GLY A 299 -25.48 -12.31 10.16
CA GLY A 299 -24.25 -11.69 10.67
C GLY A 299 -24.12 -11.72 12.19
N GLU A 300 -25.17 -12.13 12.91
CA GLU A 300 -25.18 -12.22 14.37
C GLU A 300 -24.28 -13.40 14.82
N VAL A 301 -23.07 -13.07 15.27
CA VAL A 301 -22.22 -14.05 15.95
C VAL A 301 -21.66 -13.43 17.23
N LEU A 302 -22.09 -14.04 18.32
CA LEU A 302 -21.84 -13.74 19.74
C LEU A 302 -20.47 -13.08 20.01
N GLY A 303 -20.48 -11.79 20.37
CA GLY A 303 -19.43 -11.15 21.16
C GLY A 303 -18.87 -9.82 20.65
N LEU A 304 -18.92 -9.56 19.33
CA LEU A 304 -18.40 -8.32 18.74
C LEU A 304 -19.49 -7.29 18.38
N ASP A 305 -20.75 -7.73 18.23
CA ASP A 305 -21.88 -6.83 17.97
C ASP A 305 -22.09 -5.80 19.08
N ALA A 306 -21.73 -6.11 20.33
CA ALA A 306 -21.83 -5.14 21.42
C ALA A 306 -20.79 -4.01 21.31
N PHE A 307 -19.65 -4.23 20.65
CA PHE A 307 -18.55 -3.25 20.58
C PHE A 307 -18.47 -2.54 19.23
N ALA A 308 -18.49 -3.28 18.13
CA ALA A 308 -18.34 -2.73 16.78
C ALA A 308 -19.65 -2.12 16.27
N ALA A 309 -20.80 -2.67 16.66
CA ALA A 309 -22.06 -2.23 16.09
C ALA A 309 -22.49 -0.81 16.52
N PRO A 310 -22.27 -0.35 17.76
CA PRO A 310 -22.47 1.06 18.11
C PRO A 310 -21.53 2.01 17.35
N LEU A 311 -20.28 1.59 17.10
CA LEU A 311 -19.32 2.36 16.30
C LEU A 311 -19.77 2.47 14.84
N LEU A 312 -20.20 1.36 14.25
CA LEU A 312 -20.74 1.29 12.89
C LEU A 312 -22.01 2.12 12.75
N MET A 313 -22.95 2.02 13.70
CA MET A 313 -24.17 2.83 13.72
C MET A 313 -23.85 4.31 13.82
N LYS A 314 -22.97 4.69 14.75
CA LYS A 314 -22.55 6.08 14.88
C LYS A 314 -21.87 6.60 13.62
N TYR A 315 -21.08 5.77 12.94
CA TYR A 315 -20.48 6.14 11.66
C TYR A 315 -21.54 6.35 10.58
N ASP A 316 -22.46 5.41 10.40
CA ASP A 316 -23.53 5.47 9.40
C ASP A 316 -24.45 6.69 9.65
N GLU A 317 -24.91 6.84 10.89
CA GLU A 317 -25.80 7.92 11.31
C GLU A 317 -25.16 9.31 11.20
N GLN A 318 -23.87 9.46 11.50
CA GLN A 318 -23.25 10.78 11.56
C GLN A 318 -22.46 11.11 10.29
N HIS A 319 -21.55 10.23 9.87
CA HIS A 319 -20.65 10.54 8.76
C HIS A 319 -21.34 10.35 7.40
N LEU A 320 -22.04 9.23 7.20
CA LEU A 320 -22.66 8.97 5.92
C LEU A 320 -23.89 9.88 5.70
N ALA A 321 -24.71 10.09 6.73
CA ALA A 321 -25.83 11.04 6.63
C ALA A 321 -25.37 12.46 6.29
N SER A 322 -24.30 12.95 6.92
CA SER A 322 -23.72 14.27 6.60
C SER A 322 -23.23 14.36 5.16
N ARG A 323 -22.62 13.29 4.62
CA ARG A 323 -22.20 13.23 3.21
C ARG A 323 -23.39 13.21 2.25
N LYS A 324 -24.46 12.48 2.57
CA LYS A 324 -25.70 12.45 1.78
C LYS A 324 -26.35 13.84 1.74
N ALA A 325 -26.43 14.51 2.89
CA ALA A 325 -26.93 15.88 2.99
C ALA A 325 -26.12 16.86 2.11
N LEU A 326 -24.79 16.73 2.08
CA LEU A 326 -23.94 17.52 1.17
C LEU A 326 -24.28 17.28 -0.32
N VAL A 327 -24.54 16.04 -0.72
CA VAL A 327 -24.95 15.69 -2.09
C VAL A 327 -26.29 16.34 -2.43
N GLU A 328 -27.29 16.19 -1.56
CA GLU A 328 -28.62 16.77 -1.76
C GLU A 328 -28.59 18.29 -1.80
N ALA A 329 -27.82 18.92 -0.92
CA ALA A 329 -27.59 20.36 -0.92
C ALA A 329 -26.92 20.84 -2.21
N ARG A 330 -25.94 20.10 -2.74
CA ARG A 330 -25.29 20.45 -4.01
C ARG A 330 -26.23 20.32 -5.20
N ILE A 331 -27.09 19.30 -5.21
CA ILE A 331 -28.17 19.14 -6.18
C ILE A 331 -29.13 20.33 -6.10
N ALA A 332 -29.58 20.72 -4.90
CA ALA A 332 -30.48 21.85 -4.71
C ALA A 332 -29.89 23.16 -5.25
N LEU A 333 -28.60 23.44 -4.98
CA LEU A 333 -27.91 24.59 -5.57
C LEU A 333 -27.90 24.55 -7.10
N TRP A 334 -27.58 23.39 -7.69
CA TRP A 334 -27.53 23.27 -9.15
C TRP A 334 -28.89 23.51 -9.81
N GLU A 335 -29.97 23.10 -9.14
CA GLU A 335 -31.34 23.30 -9.61
C GLU A 335 -31.89 24.71 -9.35
N GLY A 336 -31.08 25.62 -8.82
CA GLY A 336 -31.53 26.97 -8.49
C GLY A 336 -32.48 27.03 -7.30
N ARG A 337 -32.34 26.10 -6.35
CA ARG A 337 -33.07 26.06 -5.06
C ARG A 337 -32.13 26.32 -3.86
N PRO A 338 -31.42 27.46 -3.80
CA PRO A 338 -30.51 27.75 -2.70
C PRO A 338 -31.23 27.83 -1.34
N GLU A 339 -32.50 28.17 -1.29
CA GLU A 339 -33.29 28.24 -0.05
C GLU A 339 -33.38 26.89 0.68
N ASP A 340 -33.31 25.77 -0.04
CA ASP A 340 -33.43 24.43 0.53
C ASP A 340 -32.13 23.98 1.22
N VAL A 341 -30.98 24.54 0.82
CA VAL A 341 -29.65 24.10 1.25
C VAL A 341 -29.49 24.12 2.77
N ASN A 342 -29.90 25.21 3.42
CA ASN A 342 -29.75 25.31 4.88
C ASN A 342 -30.58 24.24 5.60
N SER A 343 -31.80 23.97 5.13
CA SER A 343 -32.67 22.93 5.73
C SER A 343 -32.11 21.52 5.53
N LEU A 344 -31.44 21.26 4.40
CA LEU A 344 -30.82 19.98 4.10
C LEU A 344 -29.57 19.74 4.95
N LEU A 345 -28.86 20.80 5.34
CA LEU A 345 -27.65 20.71 6.16
C LEU A 345 -27.93 20.84 7.67
N ASP A 346 -29.13 21.27 8.07
CA ASP A 346 -29.47 21.46 9.48
C ASP A 346 -29.39 20.14 10.26
N GLY A 347 -28.82 20.20 11.46
CA GLY A 347 -28.56 19.01 12.29
C GLY A 347 -27.39 18.12 11.83
N HIS A 348 -26.73 18.41 10.70
CA HIS A 348 -25.58 17.64 10.21
C HIS A 348 -24.24 18.25 10.66
N GLY A 349 -23.39 17.43 11.28
CA GLY A 349 -22.05 17.83 11.71
C GLY A 349 -21.06 17.80 10.54
N LEU A 350 -21.01 18.89 9.77
CA LEU A 350 -20.10 19.00 8.62
C LEU A 350 -18.69 19.40 9.05
N SER A 351 -17.68 18.67 8.58
CA SER A 351 -16.28 19.12 8.63
C SER A 351 -16.00 20.10 7.51
N ALA A 352 -15.00 20.97 7.66
CA ALA A 352 -14.42 21.76 6.57
C ALA A 352 -13.61 20.87 5.60
N SER A 353 -14.25 19.85 5.03
CA SER A 353 -13.73 19.11 3.87
C SER A 353 -13.87 19.97 2.63
N VAL A 354 -13.23 19.55 1.54
CA VAL A 354 -13.24 20.35 0.31
C VAL A 354 -14.62 20.41 -0.32
N GLN A 355 -15.39 19.31 -0.29
CA GLN A 355 -16.79 19.34 -0.73
C GLN A 355 -17.58 20.39 0.06
N SER A 356 -17.48 20.39 1.40
CA SER A 356 -18.15 21.39 2.22
C SER A 356 -17.71 22.82 1.88
N LEU A 357 -16.41 23.05 1.66
CA LEU A 357 -15.88 24.37 1.32
C LEU A 357 -16.33 24.84 -0.08
N GLU A 358 -16.37 23.95 -1.08
CA GLU A 358 -16.91 24.24 -2.42
C GLU A 358 -18.39 24.59 -2.33
N LEU A 359 -19.20 23.73 -1.69
CA LEU A 359 -20.63 23.96 -1.50
C LEU A 359 -20.90 25.30 -0.80
N TYR A 360 -20.16 25.61 0.25
CA TYR A 360 -20.31 26.87 0.99
C TYR A 360 -19.91 28.06 0.13
N GLY A 361 -18.85 27.94 -0.69
CA GLY A 361 -18.45 28.98 -1.64
C GLY A 361 -19.48 29.24 -2.74
N GLU A 362 -20.11 28.19 -3.29
CA GLU A 362 -21.22 28.29 -4.23
C GLU A 362 -22.46 28.92 -3.58
N TYR A 363 -22.82 28.46 -2.38
CA TYR A 363 -23.95 29.00 -1.61
C TYR A 363 -23.79 30.48 -1.30
N GLU A 364 -22.60 30.90 -0.87
CA GLU A 364 -22.31 32.30 -0.55
C GLU A 364 -22.44 33.20 -1.78
N ARG A 365 -22.07 32.72 -2.97
CA ARG A 365 -22.34 33.45 -4.22
C ARG A 365 -23.83 33.65 -4.46
N ALA A 366 -24.63 32.59 -4.34
CA ALA A 366 -26.09 32.70 -4.45
C ALA A 366 -26.68 33.65 -3.38
N ARG A 367 -26.16 33.61 -2.15
CA ARG A 367 -26.57 34.51 -1.05
C ARG A 367 -26.27 35.97 -1.33
N VAL A 368 -25.13 36.29 -1.94
CA VAL A 368 -24.81 37.67 -2.35
C VAL A 368 -25.80 38.20 -3.39
N GLU A 369 -26.30 37.35 -4.28
CA GLU A 369 -27.31 37.72 -5.28
C GLU A 369 -28.71 37.91 -4.67
N ALA A 370 -29.02 37.22 -3.56
CA ALA A 370 -30.34 37.26 -2.92
C ALA A 370 -30.26 37.32 -1.36
N PRO A 371 -29.70 38.39 -0.79
CA PRO A 371 -29.27 38.44 0.63
C PRO A 371 -30.42 38.33 1.63
N ASP A 372 -31.61 38.83 1.30
CA ASP A 372 -32.77 38.80 2.20
C ASP A 372 -33.51 37.45 2.19
N SER A 373 -33.18 36.56 1.25
CA SER A 373 -33.89 35.29 1.04
C SER A 373 -33.15 34.05 1.56
N LEU A 374 -31.85 34.17 1.84
CA LEU A 374 -30.98 33.05 2.15
C LEU A 374 -30.36 33.19 3.54
N SER A 375 -30.64 32.22 4.40
CA SER A 375 -30.11 32.14 5.76
C SER A 375 -28.61 31.80 5.78
N ALA A 376 -27.91 32.13 6.86
CA ALA A 376 -26.54 31.64 7.04
C ALA A 376 -26.52 30.12 7.21
N LEU A 377 -25.53 29.45 6.61
CA LEU A 377 -25.31 28.01 6.79
C LEU A 377 -24.75 27.66 8.18
N PRO A 378 -24.88 26.40 8.63
CA PRO A 378 -24.24 25.92 9.85
C PRO A 378 -22.72 26.13 9.81
N THR A 379 -22.08 26.39 10.95
CA THR A 379 -20.62 26.53 10.99
C THR A 379 -19.93 25.20 10.71
N LEU A 380 -18.95 25.19 9.81
CA LEU A 380 -18.13 24.02 9.56
C LEU A 380 -17.26 23.69 10.78
N GLY A 381 -17.20 22.40 11.11
CA GLY A 381 -16.22 21.86 12.04
C GLY A 381 -14.79 21.96 11.48
N PRO A 382 -13.79 21.53 12.26
CA PRO A 382 -12.41 21.56 11.80
C PRO A 382 -12.24 20.77 10.51
N ALA A 383 -11.30 21.21 9.66
CA ALA A 383 -10.89 20.42 8.52
C ALA A 383 -10.45 19.03 8.99
N PRO A 384 -10.83 17.95 8.29
CA PRO A 384 -10.33 16.63 8.64
C PRO A 384 -8.80 16.70 8.60
N ALA A 385 -8.15 16.22 9.66
CA ALA A 385 -6.69 16.12 9.65
C ALA A 385 -6.31 15.33 8.39
N PRO A 386 -5.36 15.81 7.57
CA PRO A 386 -4.91 15.04 6.43
C PRO A 386 -4.48 13.69 6.97
N SER A 387 -5.19 12.63 6.58
CA SER A 387 -4.78 11.28 6.93
C SER A 387 -3.52 11.03 6.11
N LEU A 388 -2.38 11.47 6.63
CA LEU A 388 -1.12 11.19 5.97
C LEU A 388 -1.06 9.67 5.82
N PRO A 389 -0.90 9.17 4.59
CA PRO A 389 -0.76 7.75 4.37
C PRO A 389 0.32 7.25 5.32
N ASN A 390 0.02 6.19 6.06
CA ASN A 390 0.78 5.85 7.24
C ASN A 390 2.21 5.42 6.88
N LEU A 391 3.12 6.39 6.72
CA LEU A 391 4.54 6.19 6.46
C LEU A 391 5.19 5.37 7.58
N SER A 392 4.53 5.17 8.74
CA SER A 392 5.01 4.29 9.79
C SER A 392 4.76 2.80 9.54
N ALA A 393 3.84 2.43 8.65
CA ALA A 393 3.59 1.05 8.27
C ALA A 393 4.48 0.56 7.12
N LEU A 394 5.06 1.47 6.33
CA LEU A 394 5.91 1.15 5.19
C LEU A 394 7.26 0.49 5.52
N PRO A 395 8.00 0.89 6.59
CA PRO A 395 9.37 0.44 6.81
C PRO A 395 9.52 -1.09 6.77
N GLU A 396 8.57 -1.83 7.36
CA GLU A 396 8.62 -3.29 7.38
C GLU A 396 8.49 -3.92 5.99
N THR A 397 7.72 -3.28 5.09
CA THR A 397 7.54 -3.73 3.71
C THR A 397 8.73 -3.40 2.82
N LEU A 398 9.59 -2.47 3.26
CA LEU A 398 10.77 -2.01 2.53
C LEU A 398 12.01 -2.84 2.79
N LEU A 399 11.93 -3.88 3.61
CA LEU A 399 13.05 -4.80 3.89
C LEU A 399 13.26 -5.78 2.73
N ILE A 400 13.61 -5.24 1.56
CA ILE A 400 13.90 -6.00 0.35
C ILE A 400 15.05 -6.96 0.64
N ARG A 401 14.82 -8.25 0.36
CA ARG A 401 15.85 -9.27 0.55
C ARG A 401 17.03 -8.99 -0.38
N PRO A 402 18.29 -9.09 0.08
CA PRO A 402 19.43 -8.98 -0.82
C PRO A 402 19.30 -9.96 -1.98
N GLU A 403 19.60 -9.47 -3.17
CA GLU A 403 19.66 -10.24 -4.40
C GLU A 403 21.10 -10.58 -4.74
N ASP A 404 21.29 -11.67 -5.47
CA ASP A 404 22.61 -12.12 -5.91
C ASP A 404 22.49 -12.76 -7.31
N PRO A 405 23.58 -12.85 -8.08
CA PRO A 405 23.54 -13.41 -9.44
C PRO A 405 23.01 -14.85 -9.51
N ARG A 406 23.14 -15.65 -8.44
CA ARG A 406 22.64 -17.04 -8.46
C ARG A 406 21.13 -17.09 -8.51
N ARG A 407 20.43 -16.08 -7.96
CA ARG A 407 18.97 -16.00 -8.03
C ARG A 407 18.45 -15.69 -9.43
N LEU A 408 19.25 -15.06 -10.29
CA LEU A 408 18.92 -14.91 -11.71
C LEU A 408 19.00 -16.23 -12.48
N ILE A 409 19.78 -17.21 -12.03
CA ILE A 409 19.86 -18.51 -12.71
C ILE A 409 18.50 -19.20 -12.71
N ASP A 410 17.76 -19.11 -11.61
CA ASP A 410 16.41 -19.68 -11.53
C ASP A 410 15.44 -18.96 -12.49
N TYR A 411 15.66 -17.67 -12.76
CA TYR A 411 14.96 -16.98 -13.83
C TYR A 411 15.35 -17.47 -15.22
N LYS A 412 16.64 -17.56 -15.54
CA LYS A 412 17.09 -18.04 -16.87
C LYS A 412 16.49 -19.41 -17.20
N LYS A 413 16.29 -20.26 -16.19
CA LYS A 413 15.61 -21.56 -16.31
C LYS A 413 14.09 -21.49 -16.44
N SER A 414 13.46 -20.43 -15.93
CA SER A 414 12.01 -20.26 -15.97
C SER A 414 11.51 -19.62 -17.25
N ARG A 415 12.40 -19.08 -18.10
CA ARG A 415 11.99 -18.49 -19.37
C ARG A 415 11.45 -19.53 -20.35
N PRO A 416 10.34 -19.24 -21.05
CA PRO A 416 10.05 -19.90 -22.30
C PRO A 416 11.10 -19.48 -23.32
N ASP A 417 11.58 -20.41 -24.14
CA ASP A 417 12.50 -20.11 -25.24
C ASP A 417 11.75 -19.42 -26.40
N VAL A 418 11.21 -18.22 -26.12
CA VAL A 418 10.37 -17.46 -27.05
C VAL A 418 11.21 -16.94 -28.23
N LEU A 419 12.46 -16.53 -27.96
CA LEU A 419 13.38 -16.05 -29.00
C LEU A 419 13.83 -17.17 -29.94
N GLY A 420 13.98 -18.41 -29.46
CA GLY A 420 14.18 -19.58 -30.32
C GLY A 420 12.98 -19.85 -31.25
N GLY A 421 11.75 -19.60 -30.78
CA GLY A 421 10.52 -19.78 -31.57
C GLY A 421 10.22 -18.67 -32.58
N LEU A 422 10.66 -17.44 -32.34
CA LEU A 422 10.43 -16.30 -33.23
C LEU A 422 11.35 -16.29 -34.47
N VAL A 423 12.53 -16.89 -34.37
CA VAL A 423 13.46 -17.06 -35.52
C VAL A 423 13.16 -18.34 -36.30
N GLY A 424 12.51 -19.33 -35.69
CA GLY A 424 12.03 -20.54 -36.33
C GLY A 424 10.51 -20.53 -36.50
N GLY A 425 10.01 -19.77 -37.47
CA GLY A 425 8.57 -19.72 -37.76
C GLY A 425 7.94 -21.11 -37.85
N VAL A 426 6.71 -21.20 -37.33
CA VAL A 426 5.75 -22.34 -37.39
C VAL A 426 5.63 -23.14 -36.07
N LEU A 427 4.49 -22.92 -35.38
CA LEU A 427 3.82 -23.79 -34.38
C LEU A 427 4.55 -24.07 -33.05
N SER A 428 4.35 -23.23 -32.03
CA SER A 428 4.53 -23.66 -30.63
C SER A 428 3.43 -23.23 -29.67
N MET A 429 2.21 -22.99 -30.16
CA MET A 429 1.02 -22.91 -29.29
C MET A 429 0.25 -24.23 -29.39
N GLY A 430 0.66 -25.22 -28.59
CA GLY A 430 -0.12 -26.43 -28.31
C GLY A 430 0.44 -27.72 -28.89
N PHE A 431 0.73 -28.66 -27.97
CA PHE A 431 1.20 -30.04 -28.17
C PHE A 431 2.69 -30.22 -28.49
N SER A 432 3.49 -30.40 -27.42
CA SER A 432 4.63 -31.32 -27.50
C SER A 432 4.07 -32.74 -27.72
N LEU A 433 3.91 -33.11 -28.99
CA LEU A 433 3.42 -34.42 -29.45
C LEU A 433 4.41 -35.57 -29.13
N LEU A 434 5.56 -35.27 -28.53
CA LEU A 434 6.53 -36.24 -28.02
C LEU A 434 6.94 -35.78 -26.61
N GLY A 435 6.61 -36.59 -25.61
CA GLY A 435 6.51 -36.19 -24.22
C GLY A 435 7.72 -35.49 -23.60
N GLY A 436 7.40 -34.54 -22.70
CA GLY A 436 8.09 -34.47 -21.40
C GLY A 436 9.16 -33.41 -21.19
N PHE A 437 9.04 -32.20 -21.75
CA PHE A 437 9.71 -31.04 -21.16
C PHE A 437 8.70 -30.17 -20.42
N GLU A 438 8.81 -30.19 -19.09
CA GLU A 438 7.96 -29.43 -18.16
C GLU A 438 7.95 -27.95 -18.52
N ARG A 439 6.74 -27.38 -18.55
CA ARG A 439 6.45 -25.95 -18.63
C ARG A 439 7.47 -25.16 -17.80
N THR A 440 8.07 -24.14 -18.42
CA THR A 440 8.75 -22.98 -17.81
C THR A 440 8.54 -22.91 -16.30
N LYS A 441 9.54 -23.36 -15.52
CA LYS A 441 9.38 -23.49 -14.06
C LYS A 441 9.08 -22.13 -13.42
N GLY A 442 7.80 -21.82 -13.18
CA GLY A 442 7.38 -20.63 -12.45
C GLY A 442 6.38 -19.74 -13.20
N PHE A 443 6.44 -19.63 -14.53
CA PHE A 443 5.48 -18.82 -15.30
C PHE A 443 4.26 -19.63 -15.74
N GLN A 444 3.08 -19.05 -15.60
CA GLN A 444 1.85 -19.55 -16.21
C GLN A 444 1.04 -18.39 -16.77
N SER A 445 0.36 -18.63 -17.89
CA SER A 445 -0.61 -17.70 -18.43
C SER A 445 -1.84 -18.44 -18.95
N GLU A 446 -3.01 -17.84 -18.80
CA GLU A 446 -4.29 -18.43 -19.18
C GLU A 446 -5.25 -17.32 -19.60
N THR A 447 -5.90 -17.47 -20.75
CA THR A 447 -7.02 -16.59 -21.15
C THR A 447 -8.27 -17.00 -20.40
N LEU A 448 -8.86 -16.07 -19.66
CA LEU A 448 -10.06 -16.25 -18.87
C LEU A 448 -11.32 -16.13 -19.75
N GLU A 449 -12.46 -16.62 -19.23
CA GLU A 449 -13.76 -16.58 -19.94
C GLU A 449 -14.22 -15.15 -20.29
N ASN A 450 -13.80 -14.15 -19.51
CA ASN A 450 -14.11 -12.75 -19.73
C ASN A 450 -13.16 -12.03 -20.71
N GLY A 451 -12.25 -12.77 -21.37
CA GLY A 451 -11.29 -12.22 -22.32
C GLY A 451 -10.01 -11.66 -21.69
N LEU A 452 -9.94 -11.51 -20.36
CA LEU A 452 -8.71 -11.12 -19.67
C LEU A 452 -7.68 -12.24 -19.74
N ILE A 453 -6.40 -11.89 -19.64
CA ILE A 453 -5.30 -12.85 -19.55
C ILE A 453 -4.77 -12.85 -18.13
N LYS A 454 -4.85 -14.00 -17.47
CA LYS A 454 -4.17 -14.21 -16.20
C LYS A 454 -2.69 -14.49 -16.48
N VAL A 455 -1.80 -13.74 -15.85
CA VAL A 455 -0.35 -13.91 -15.92
C VAL A 455 0.19 -14.13 -14.52
N GLU A 456 0.92 -15.21 -14.29
CA GLU A 456 1.50 -15.50 -12.98
C GLU A 456 2.96 -15.91 -13.06
N TYR A 457 3.72 -15.49 -12.04
CA TYR A 457 5.07 -15.96 -11.80
C TYR A 457 5.23 -16.41 -10.35
N ASN A 458 5.78 -17.61 -10.16
CA ASN A 458 6.17 -18.16 -8.87
C ASN A 458 7.69 -18.26 -8.80
N GLY A 459 8.32 -17.31 -8.10
CA GLY A 459 9.75 -17.28 -7.89
C GLY A 459 10.15 -17.92 -6.56
N GLN A 460 10.98 -18.96 -6.63
CA GLN A 460 11.62 -19.54 -5.45
C GLN A 460 12.88 -18.74 -5.10
N THR A 461 13.08 -18.41 -3.83
CA THR A 461 14.28 -17.69 -3.31
C THR A 461 14.51 -16.26 -3.83
N THR A 462 13.73 -15.78 -4.79
CA THR A 462 13.77 -14.41 -5.33
C THR A 462 13.21 -13.40 -4.32
N SER A 463 13.51 -12.12 -4.51
CA SER A 463 12.88 -11.04 -3.75
C SER A 463 11.45 -10.79 -4.27
N ALA A 464 10.58 -10.19 -3.45
CA ALA A 464 9.25 -9.81 -3.91
C ALA A 464 9.29 -8.80 -5.08
N PRO A 465 10.08 -7.70 -5.02
CA PRO A 465 10.24 -6.78 -6.15
C PRO A 465 10.61 -7.48 -7.45
N MET A 466 11.56 -8.43 -7.41
CA MET A 466 11.97 -9.18 -8.58
C MET A 466 10.81 -9.99 -9.19
N VAL A 467 10.04 -10.71 -8.36
CA VAL A 467 8.88 -11.49 -8.85
C VAL A 467 7.84 -10.57 -9.50
N GLN A 468 7.59 -9.41 -8.91
CA GLN A 468 6.63 -8.43 -9.43
C GLN A 468 7.06 -7.87 -10.79
N GLU A 469 8.31 -7.39 -10.90
CA GLU A 469 8.87 -6.86 -12.15
C GLU A 469 8.88 -7.93 -13.25
N MET A 470 9.21 -9.17 -12.89
CA MET A 470 9.20 -10.27 -13.84
C MET A 470 7.82 -10.69 -14.32
N THR A 471 6.80 -10.74 -13.44
CA THR A 471 5.42 -10.97 -13.89
C THR A 471 4.96 -9.87 -14.84
N LEU A 472 5.39 -8.62 -14.58
CA LEU A 472 5.03 -7.49 -15.43
C LEU A 472 5.72 -7.54 -16.78
N LEU A 473 7.01 -7.89 -16.81
CA LEU A 473 7.74 -8.15 -18.03
C LEU A 473 7.06 -9.23 -18.87
N ARG A 474 6.61 -10.34 -18.24
CA ARG A 474 5.87 -11.38 -18.97
C ARG A 474 4.52 -10.89 -19.49
N ALA A 475 3.81 -10.04 -18.75
CA ALA A 475 2.57 -9.43 -19.22
C ALA A 475 2.81 -8.56 -20.47
N ALA A 476 3.88 -7.76 -20.46
CA ALA A 476 4.28 -6.94 -21.60
C ALA A 476 4.69 -7.79 -22.81
N GLU A 477 5.46 -8.87 -22.61
CA GLU A 477 5.79 -9.82 -23.68
C GLU A 477 4.52 -10.41 -24.32
N ILE A 478 3.55 -10.86 -23.52
CA ILE A 478 2.28 -11.40 -24.02
C ILE A 478 1.52 -10.37 -24.86
N ALA A 479 1.50 -9.10 -24.43
CA ALA A 479 0.88 -8.03 -25.21
C ALA A 479 1.55 -7.88 -26.59
N ARG A 480 2.89 -7.87 -26.64
CA ARG A 480 3.65 -7.78 -27.90
C ARG A 480 3.51 -9.01 -28.78
N GLU A 481 3.54 -10.21 -28.20
CA GLU A 481 3.34 -11.49 -28.89
C GLU A 481 1.97 -11.53 -29.60
N GLN A 482 0.96 -10.85 -29.04
CA GLN A 482 -0.40 -10.76 -29.61
C GLN A 482 -0.63 -9.50 -30.46
N GLY A 483 0.41 -8.70 -30.72
CA GLY A 483 0.32 -7.54 -31.60
C GLY A 483 -0.21 -6.25 -30.96
N HIS A 484 -0.35 -6.22 -29.64
CA HIS A 484 -0.80 -5.04 -28.90
C HIS A 484 0.38 -4.18 -28.41
N SER A 485 0.18 -2.86 -28.32
CA SER A 485 1.21 -1.92 -27.82
C SER A 485 1.05 -1.63 -26.33
N PHE A 486 -0.16 -1.82 -25.79
CA PHE A 486 -0.48 -1.50 -24.41
C PHE A 486 -1.16 -2.68 -23.73
N PHE A 487 -1.12 -2.68 -22.40
CA PHE A 487 -1.94 -3.58 -21.59
C PHE A 487 -2.37 -2.88 -20.29
N LEU A 488 -3.58 -3.18 -19.84
CA LEU A 488 -4.12 -2.67 -18.58
C LEU A 488 -4.10 -3.78 -17.54
N VAL A 489 -3.52 -3.52 -16.37
CA VAL A 489 -3.64 -4.42 -15.23
C VAL A 489 -5.00 -4.18 -14.59
N HIS A 490 -5.88 -5.18 -14.57
CA HIS A 490 -7.21 -5.12 -13.94
C HIS A 490 -7.15 -5.56 -12.48
N SER A 491 -6.42 -6.64 -12.21
CA SER A 491 -6.20 -7.13 -10.86
C SER A 491 -4.76 -7.53 -10.62
N ARG A 492 -4.31 -7.35 -9.38
CA ARG A 492 -2.97 -7.69 -8.92
C ARG A 492 -3.04 -8.36 -7.57
N ARG A 493 -2.40 -9.52 -7.43
CA ARG A 493 -2.28 -10.24 -6.17
C ARG A 493 -0.86 -10.71 -5.95
N ASP A 494 -0.27 -10.26 -4.84
CA ASP A 494 1.09 -10.60 -4.42
C ASP A 494 1.04 -11.51 -3.19
N TYR A 495 1.82 -12.59 -3.21
CA TYR A 495 1.82 -13.62 -2.18
C TYR A 495 3.25 -13.92 -1.72
N GLY A 496 3.41 -14.11 -0.41
CA GLY A 496 4.54 -14.87 0.13
C GLY A 496 4.25 -16.36 0.00
N VAL A 497 5.17 -17.13 -0.56
CA VAL A 497 5.06 -18.59 -0.67
C VAL A 497 5.73 -19.20 0.54
N TYR A 498 4.99 -20.01 1.31
CA TYR A 498 5.49 -20.59 2.54
C TYR A 498 5.51 -22.12 2.46
N TRP A 499 6.55 -22.71 3.02
CA TRP A 499 6.66 -24.15 3.25
C TRP A 499 6.53 -24.46 4.75
N GLY A 500 5.87 -25.58 5.07
CA GLY A 500 5.72 -26.09 6.44
C GLY A 500 4.26 -26.18 6.90
N THR A 501 4.05 -26.35 8.20
CA THR A 501 2.72 -26.44 8.81
C THR A 501 2.16 -25.05 9.10
N SER A 502 0.89 -24.93 9.51
CA SER A 502 0.29 -23.64 9.90
C SER A 502 1.05 -22.91 11.01
N TRP A 503 1.74 -23.66 11.88
CA TRP A 503 2.47 -23.15 13.05
C TRP A 503 3.96 -22.89 12.79
N GLU A 504 4.54 -23.54 11.77
CA GLU A 504 5.94 -23.37 11.36
C GLU A 504 5.99 -23.12 9.85
N ARG A 505 6.01 -21.84 9.46
CA ARG A 505 5.97 -21.41 8.06
C ARG A 505 7.28 -20.73 7.67
N THR A 506 8.07 -21.40 6.82
CA THR A 506 9.28 -20.80 6.23
C THR A 506 8.91 -20.14 4.92
N LEU A 507 9.20 -18.84 4.76
CA LEU A 507 8.95 -18.09 3.52
C LEU A 507 9.97 -18.49 2.45
N THR A 508 9.59 -19.34 1.50
CA THR A 508 10.47 -19.94 0.48
C THR A 508 10.52 -19.18 -0.85
N GLY A 509 9.62 -18.22 -1.06
CA GLY A 509 9.55 -17.47 -2.30
C GLY A 509 8.40 -16.48 -2.34
N TYR A 510 8.11 -15.95 -3.53
CA TYR A 510 7.00 -15.05 -3.77
C TYR A 510 6.27 -15.44 -5.05
N LYS A 511 4.99 -15.11 -5.10
CA LYS A 511 4.16 -15.26 -6.29
C LYS A 511 3.44 -13.96 -6.57
N THR A 512 3.42 -13.54 -7.82
CA THR A 512 2.62 -12.41 -8.29
C THR A 512 1.70 -12.91 -9.39
N VAL A 513 0.43 -12.51 -9.32
CA VAL A 513 -0.62 -12.82 -10.28
C VAL A 513 -1.22 -11.51 -10.77
N PHE A 514 -1.25 -11.31 -12.08
CA PHE A 514 -1.99 -10.27 -12.76
C PHE A 514 -3.13 -10.86 -13.57
N GLU A 515 -4.21 -10.09 -13.70
CA GLU A 515 -5.20 -10.24 -14.76
C GLU A 515 -5.10 -9.00 -15.62
N ILE A 516 -4.77 -9.16 -16.89
CA ILE A 516 -4.50 -8.07 -17.83
C ILE A 516 -5.50 -8.07 -18.98
N GLU A 517 -5.79 -6.87 -19.48
CA GLU A 517 -6.46 -6.65 -20.75
C GLU A 517 -5.42 -6.14 -21.76
N LEU A 518 -5.47 -6.66 -22.99
CA LEU A 518 -4.59 -6.20 -24.06
C LEU A 518 -5.27 -5.06 -24.82
N LEU A 519 -4.53 -3.99 -25.09
CA LEU A 519 -5.08 -2.76 -25.65
C LEU A 519 -4.30 -2.34 -26.89
N ASP A 520 -5.05 -1.96 -27.92
CA ASP A 520 -4.51 -1.21 -29.06
C ASP A 520 -4.29 0.25 -28.67
N GLU A 521 -3.43 0.94 -29.42
CA GLU A 521 -3.10 2.35 -29.18
C GLU A 521 -4.34 3.26 -29.15
N ALA A 522 -5.33 2.99 -30.01
CA ALA A 522 -6.57 3.75 -30.06
C ALA A 522 -7.44 3.60 -28.79
N ASN A 523 -7.23 2.56 -28.00
CA ASN A 523 -8.00 2.23 -26.79
C ASN A 523 -7.16 2.37 -25.51
N ALA A 524 -5.91 2.82 -25.61
CA ALA A 524 -5.02 2.96 -24.46
C ALA A 524 -5.50 4.12 -23.57
N SER A 525 -5.77 3.82 -22.29
CA SER A 525 -6.04 4.82 -21.27
C SER A 525 -4.73 5.27 -20.60
N ASP A 526 -4.77 6.37 -19.84
CA ASP A 526 -3.64 6.83 -19.03
C ASP A 526 -3.21 5.81 -17.94
N GLU A 527 -4.08 4.84 -17.64
CA GLU A 527 -3.82 3.75 -16.70
C GLU A 527 -3.16 2.53 -17.34
N ALA A 528 -3.13 2.46 -18.67
CA ALA A 528 -2.49 1.38 -19.40
C ALA A 528 -0.96 1.52 -19.36
N LEU A 529 -0.27 0.39 -19.38
CA LEU A 529 1.18 0.31 -19.48
C LEU A 529 1.58 0.10 -20.94
N ASP A 530 2.56 0.88 -21.40
CA ASP A 530 3.25 0.65 -22.66
C ASP A 530 4.11 -0.61 -22.56
N ALA A 531 3.77 -1.62 -23.37
CA ALA A 531 4.45 -2.91 -23.36
C ALA A 531 5.92 -2.79 -23.81
N VAL A 532 6.21 -1.93 -24.79
CA VAL A 532 7.57 -1.69 -25.27
C VAL A 532 8.40 -1.02 -24.19
N ALA A 533 7.86 0.01 -23.54
CA ALA A 533 8.57 0.70 -22.46
C ALA A 533 8.90 -0.24 -21.29
N VAL A 534 7.98 -1.13 -20.91
CA VAL A 534 8.23 -2.15 -19.87
C VAL A 534 9.34 -3.11 -20.30
N ILE A 535 9.30 -3.61 -21.55
CA ILE A 535 10.31 -4.54 -22.09
C ILE A 535 11.68 -3.85 -22.20
N ASP A 536 11.76 -2.64 -22.72
CA ASP A 536 13.02 -1.91 -22.87
C ASP A 536 13.66 -1.57 -21.52
N THR A 537 12.82 -1.33 -20.51
CA THR A 537 13.30 -1.03 -19.15
C THR A 537 13.75 -2.30 -18.42
N LEU A 538 12.92 -3.34 -18.40
CA LEU A 538 13.16 -4.54 -17.59
C LEU A 538 13.94 -5.63 -18.34
N GLY A 539 13.87 -5.65 -19.66
CA GLY A 539 14.53 -6.64 -20.51
C GLY A 539 16.04 -6.65 -20.33
N PRO A 540 16.77 -5.53 -20.42
CA PRO A 540 18.22 -5.53 -20.19
C PRO A 540 18.63 -6.04 -18.80
N ILE A 541 17.84 -5.74 -17.77
CA ILE A 541 18.10 -6.16 -16.38
C ILE A 541 18.00 -7.67 -16.23
N TYR A 542 16.97 -8.25 -16.85
CA TYR A 542 16.64 -9.64 -16.63
C TYR A 542 17.25 -10.54 -17.70
N TYR A 543 17.33 -10.09 -18.96
CA TYR A 543 17.78 -10.87 -20.10
C TYR A 543 19.28 -10.92 -20.29
N SER A 544 20.01 -9.85 -19.99
CA SER A 544 21.43 -9.77 -20.31
C SER A 544 22.25 -10.84 -19.58
N ASP A 545 23.25 -11.38 -20.28
CA ASP A 545 24.27 -12.22 -19.65
C ASP A 545 25.30 -11.39 -18.86
N GLU A 546 25.25 -10.07 -19.02
CA GLU A 546 26.17 -9.09 -18.42
C GLU A 546 25.71 -8.57 -17.05
N ALA A 547 24.47 -8.89 -16.61
CA ALA A 547 23.95 -8.60 -15.27
C ALA A 547 24.26 -9.71 -14.26
#